data_AF-A0A2V7IDX2-F1
#
_entry.id   AF-A0A2V7IDX2-F1
#
_cell.length_a   1.000
_cell.length_b   1.000
_cell.length_c   1.000
_cell.angle_alpha   90.00
_cell.angle_beta   90.00
_cell.angle_gamma   90.00
#
_symmetry.space_group_name_H-M   'P 1'
#
loop_
_entity.id
_entity.type
_entity.pdbx_description
1 polymer ?
#
loop_
_entity_poly.entity_id
_entity_poly.type
_entity_poly.pdbx_seq_one_letter_code
_entity_poly.pdbx_strand_id
1 'polypeptide(L)'
;MNSPIRLAELTFPQVNRLIHRTRLAFIHLDNLLAFAKRDRDGRVDGYLTAYLPDECLLMFFRKGEAVNAASLHTSGRQVTTITEALKRMRAEVERGEVAYCAAPMEQLAWMYHSCAVPVQPRVLDPDQPGAFFPVLKQEQVTGVVELISAGRVSYLRFDAGRFAGGYFCDKPEDVAVAKFLEVQFQRGADGRFPALSVVVFPPVAELPAQAPNALINTYRELYWRIVDEVEKEFPGEARRRAQKVCAGIVGTHKALAVLSVPRGAETPDAVVQPEELSSALMDWSLQLLEGVEIMMPGTAPKILKEATKEHRYVLQSAGFYGGLPWQVAW
;
A
#
# COMPACT_ATOMS: atom_id res chain seq x y z
N MET A 1 -11.10 -20.19 7.33
CA MET A 1 -10.14 -21.25 7.70
C MET A 1 -8.94 -20.54 8.32
N ASN A 2 -8.67 -20.73 9.61
CA ASN A 2 -7.52 -20.09 10.27
C ASN A 2 -6.24 -20.78 9.81
N SER A 3 -5.29 -20.01 9.30
CA SER A 3 -3.98 -20.52 8.93
C SER A 3 -3.29 -21.14 10.16
N PRO A 4 -2.64 -22.32 10.04
CA PRO A 4 -1.88 -22.91 11.15
C PRO A 4 -0.61 -22.10 11.50
N ILE A 5 -0.29 -21.07 10.71
CA ILE A 5 0.89 -20.22 10.88
C ILE A 5 0.63 -19.18 11.96
N ARG A 6 1.52 -19.12 12.94
CA ARG A 6 1.50 -18.10 13.98
C ARG A 6 2.16 -16.82 13.47
N LEU A 7 1.45 -15.70 13.56
CA LEU A 7 1.95 -14.40 13.10
C LEU A 7 3.25 -13.99 13.79
N ALA A 8 3.38 -14.31 15.08
CA ALA A 8 4.58 -14.05 15.86
C ALA A 8 5.82 -14.84 15.41
N GLU A 9 5.66 -15.88 14.57
CA GLU A 9 6.76 -16.71 14.06
C GLU A 9 7.16 -16.29 12.63
N LEU A 10 6.45 -15.32 12.03
CA LEU A 10 6.72 -14.88 10.66
C LEU A 10 8.12 -14.28 10.51
N THR A 11 8.87 -14.74 9.53
CA THR A 11 10.14 -14.15 9.12
C THR A 11 10.15 -14.00 7.61
N PHE A 12 10.30 -12.77 7.14
CA PHE A 12 10.30 -12.43 5.72
C PHE A 12 11.71 -12.53 5.13
N PRO A 13 11.86 -12.65 3.80
CA PRO A 13 13.17 -12.56 3.16
C PRO A 13 13.82 -11.19 3.43
N GLN A 14 15.15 -11.16 3.56
CA GLN A 14 15.90 -9.91 3.67
C GLN A 14 17.28 -10.06 3.04
N VAL A 15 17.87 -8.93 2.63
CA VAL A 15 19.28 -8.87 2.22
C VAL A 15 20.17 -8.61 3.44
N ASN A 16 19.72 -7.72 4.33
CA ASN A 16 20.45 -7.40 5.55
C ASN A 16 19.46 -7.10 6.69
N ARG A 17 19.87 -7.37 7.92
CA ARG A 17 19.12 -7.03 9.13
C ARG A 17 19.77 -5.84 9.81
N LEU A 18 19.03 -4.74 9.92
CA LEU A 18 19.51 -3.49 10.49
C LEU A 18 19.22 -3.43 11.99
N ILE A 19 18.04 -3.91 12.39
CA ILE A 19 17.65 -4.07 13.79
C ILE A 19 17.16 -5.50 13.97
N HIS A 20 17.83 -6.23 14.87
CA HIS A 20 17.38 -7.55 15.28
C HIS A 20 16.02 -7.47 15.99
N ARG A 21 15.28 -8.58 15.99
CA ARG A 21 13.99 -8.64 16.68
C ARG A 21 14.17 -8.24 18.14
N THR A 22 13.63 -7.08 18.48
CA THR A 22 13.83 -6.39 19.75
C THR A 22 12.48 -5.93 20.29
N ARG A 23 12.29 -5.93 21.61
CA ARG A 23 11.04 -5.40 22.19
C ARG A 23 10.82 -3.95 21.80
N LEU A 24 9.58 -3.60 21.45
CA LEU A 24 9.19 -2.23 21.10
C LEU A 24 9.50 -1.23 22.22
N ALA A 25 9.39 -1.65 23.49
CA ALA A 25 9.77 -0.88 24.67
C ALA A 25 11.23 -0.35 24.64
N PHE A 26 12.14 -0.97 23.88
CA PHE A 26 13.53 -0.53 23.77
C PHE A 26 13.82 0.27 22.50
N ILE A 27 12.82 0.49 21.64
CA ILE A 27 12.98 1.17 20.35
C ILE A 27 12.19 2.47 20.35
N HIS A 28 12.90 3.60 20.19
CA HIS A 28 12.27 4.88 19.98
C HIS A 28 11.84 5.03 18.51
N LEU A 29 10.58 4.71 18.20
CA LEU A 29 10.06 4.70 16.81
C LEU A 29 10.34 6.00 16.05
N ASP A 30 10.16 7.17 16.68
CA ASP A 30 10.42 8.45 16.01
C ASP A 30 11.89 8.63 15.61
N ASN A 31 12.82 8.13 16.43
CA ASN A 31 14.24 8.17 16.10
C ASN A 31 14.57 7.21 14.96
N LEU A 32 13.93 6.04 14.90
CA LEU A 32 14.07 5.11 13.78
C LEU A 32 13.62 5.75 12.46
N LEU A 33 12.43 6.36 12.46
CA LEU A 33 11.87 7.04 11.28
C LEU A 33 12.71 8.27 10.87
N ALA A 34 13.28 8.99 11.84
CA ALA A 34 14.12 10.16 11.58
C ALA A 34 15.54 9.76 11.14
N PHE A 35 16.12 8.70 11.71
CA PHE A 35 17.45 8.20 11.36
C PHE A 35 17.51 7.82 9.89
N ALA A 36 16.49 7.10 9.41
CA ALA A 36 16.37 6.68 8.03
C ALA A 36 16.39 7.84 7.02
N LYS A 37 16.02 9.07 7.45
CA LYS A 37 16.05 10.28 6.63
C LYS A 37 17.38 11.04 6.69
N ARG A 38 18.03 11.04 7.87
CA ARG A 38 19.18 11.91 8.19
C ARG A 38 20.52 11.29 7.83
N ASP A 39 20.67 9.99 8.04
CA ASP A 39 21.95 9.31 7.83
C ASP A 39 21.99 8.62 6.47
N ARG A 40 23.13 8.68 5.77
CA ARG A 40 23.32 7.99 4.49
C ARG A 40 23.17 6.48 4.67
N ASP A 41 23.63 5.95 5.80
CA ASP A 41 23.56 4.52 6.10
C ASP A 41 22.13 4.08 6.46
N GLY A 42 21.26 5.04 6.84
CA GLY A 42 19.84 4.83 7.09
C GLY A 42 18.95 4.89 5.83
N ARG A 43 19.47 5.37 4.68
CA ARG A 43 18.72 5.51 3.42
C ARG A 43 18.61 4.20 2.65
N VAL A 44 18.07 3.19 3.31
CA VAL A 44 17.87 1.86 2.74
C VAL A 44 16.45 1.67 2.22
N ASP A 45 16.31 0.89 1.17
CA ASP A 45 15.03 0.25 0.85
C ASP A 45 14.85 -0.92 1.81
N GLY A 46 13.68 -1.01 2.44
CA GLY A 46 13.48 -2.01 3.47
C GLY A 46 12.07 -2.05 4.02
N TYR A 47 11.90 -2.89 5.03
CA TYR A 47 10.66 -3.01 5.78
C TYR A 47 10.94 -3.15 7.26
N LEU A 48 10.04 -2.60 8.06
CA LEU A 48 9.94 -2.83 9.49
C LEU A 48 8.79 -3.78 9.74
N THR A 49 9.06 -4.85 10.48
CA THR A 49 8.04 -5.81 10.94
C THR A 49 7.81 -5.60 12.42
N ALA A 50 6.59 -5.27 12.82
CA ALA A 50 6.20 -5.25 14.23
C ALA A 50 5.29 -6.44 14.54
N TYR A 51 5.74 -7.28 15.46
CA TYR A 51 5.02 -8.42 15.99
C TYR A 51 4.22 -7.96 17.19
N LEU A 52 2.92 -7.72 16.98
CA LEU A 52 1.99 -7.37 18.04
C LEU A 52 1.24 -8.64 18.51
N PRO A 53 0.54 -8.61 19.65
CA PRO A 53 -0.16 -9.79 20.17
C PRO A 53 -1.13 -10.44 19.17
N ASP A 54 -1.91 -9.62 18.46
CA ASP A 54 -2.99 -10.09 17.58
C ASP A 54 -2.72 -9.90 16.08
N GLU A 55 -1.60 -9.24 15.72
CA GLU A 55 -1.28 -8.89 14.34
C GLU A 55 0.23 -8.78 14.08
N CYS A 56 0.60 -8.86 12.81
CA CYS A 56 1.94 -8.55 12.33
C CYS A 56 1.84 -7.35 11.39
N LEU A 57 2.39 -6.22 11.79
CA LEU A 57 2.42 -5.00 10.99
C LEU A 57 3.70 -4.93 10.16
N LEU A 58 3.54 -4.50 8.91
CA LEU A 58 4.62 -4.20 7.99
C LEU A 58 4.59 -2.71 7.67
N MET A 59 5.72 -2.03 7.83
CA MET A 59 5.93 -0.69 7.28
C MET A 59 7.02 -0.76 6.22
N PHE A 60 6.77 -0.19 5.06
CA PHE A 60 7.67 -0.25 3.92
C PHE A 60 8.38 1.08 3.71
N PHE A 61 9.66 1.01 3.37
CA PHE A 61 10.55 2.15 3.23
C PHE A 61 11.18 2.18 1.84
N ARG A 62 11.19 3.36 1.23
CA ARG A 62 11.93 3.67 0.02
C ARG A 62 13.00 4.70 0.36
N LYS A 63 14.28 4.35 0.21
CA LYS A 63 15.42 5.21 0.57
C LYS A 63 15.31 5.81 1.97
N GLY A 64 14.82 5.01 2.93
CA GLY A 64 14.61 5.41 4.32
C GLY A 64 13.31 6.20 4.60
N GLU A 65 12.51 6.54 3.58
CA GLU A 65 11.21 7.18 3.79
C GLU A 65 10.10 6.13 3.87
N ALA A 66 9.28 6.17 4.92
CA ALA A 66 8.09 5.33 5.01
C ALA A 66 7.13 5.70 3.88
N VAL A 67 6.81 4.73 3.02
CA VAL A 67 5.96 4.94 1.84
C VAL A 67 4.63 4.20 1.95
N ASN A 68 4.54 3.10 2.70
CA ASN A 68 3.27 2.40 2.89
C ASN A 68 3.29 1.51 4.13
N ALA A 69 2.12 0.97 4.51
CA ALA A 69 2.00 0.01 5.60
C ALA A 69 0.94 -1.05 5.30
N ALA A 70 1.11 -2.24 5.89
CA ALA A 70 0.15 -3.33 5.81
C ALA A 70 0.04 -4.05 7.15
N SER A 71 -1.05 -4.78 7.34
CA SER A 71 -1.28 -5.64 8.50
C SER A 71 -1.63 -7.05 8.06
N LEU A 72 -1.08 -8.02 8.78
CA LEU A 72 -1.44 -9.42 8.72
C LEU A 72 -2.11 -9.82 10.04
N HIS A 73 -3.32 -10.36 9.92
CA HIS A 73 -4.10 -10.94 11.01
C HIS A 73 -4.35 -12.43 10.74
N THR A 74 -4.85 -13.14 11.75
CA THR A 74 -5.28 -14.54 11.57
C THR A 74 -6.52 -14.66 10.67
N SER A 75 -7.34 -13.59 10.62
CA SER A 75 -8.55 -13.49 9.80
C SER A 75 -8.30 -13.01 8.37
N GLY A 76 -7.13 -12.46 8.07
CA GLY A 76 -6.85 -11.88 6.77
C GLY A 76 -5.67 -10.92 6.78
N ARG A 77 -5.52 -10.19 5.68
CA ARG A 77 -4.42 -9.26 5.42
C ARG A 77 -4.99 -8.03 4.73
N GLN A 78 -4.45 -6.86 5.03
CA GLN A 78 -4.95 -5.60 4.48
C GLN A 78 -3.87 -4.51 4.49
N VAL A 79 -3.98 -3.57 3.55
CA VAL A 79 -3.20 -2.33 3.59
C VAL A 79 -3.78 -1.40 4.66
N THR A 80 -2.92 -0.65 5.34
CA THR A 80 -3.31 0.32 6.36
C THR A 80 -2.51 1.63 6.20
N THR A 81 -2.93 2.69 6.88
CA THR A 81 -2.18 3.94 6.85
C THR A 81 -0.90 3.82 7.68
N ILE A 82 0.14 4.54 7.29
CA ILE A 82 1.37 4.68 8.10
C ILE A 82 1.02 5.22 9.50
N THR A 83 0.09 6.18 9.59
CA THR A 83 -0.40 6.75 10.84
C THR A 83 -0.98 5.69 11.78
N GLU A 84 -1.90 4.86 11.26
CA GLU A 84 -2.59 3.83 12.03
C GLU A 84 -1.64 2.72 12.45
N ALA A 85 -0.72 2.29 11.56
CA ALA A 85 0.32 1.32 11.92
C ALA A 85 1.17 1.84 13.10
N LEU A 86 1.62 3.09 13.05
CA LEU A 86 2.41 3.70 14.14
C LEU A 86 1.59 3.82 15.43
N LYS A 87 0.31 4.20 15.34
CA LYS A 87 -0.58 4.29 16.50
C LYS A 87 -0.72 2.94 17.19
N ARG A 88 -0.93 1.86 16.43
CA ARG A 88 -1.04 0.49 16.96
C ARG A 88 0.25 0.00 17.59
N MET A 89 1.40 0.25 16.95
CA MET A 89 2.70 -0.09 17.54
C MET A 89 2.93 0.61 18.89
N ARG A 90 2.54 1.88 19.02
CA ARG A 90 2.64 2.62 20.29
C ARG A 90 1.69 2.10 21.36
N ALA A 91 0.49 1.68 20.98
CA ALA A 91 -0.47 1.09 21.90
C ALA A 91 0.03 -0.22 22.53
N GLU A 92 0.87 -0.96 21.81
CA GLU A 92 1.39 -2.28 22.21
C GLU A 92 2.88 -2.27 22.57
N VAL A 93 3.42 -1.12 22.97
CA VAL A 93 4.86 -0.92 23.20
C VAL A 93 5.47 -1.91 24.21
N GLU A 94 4.72 -2.29 25.25
CA GLU A 94 5.18 -3.20 26.32
C GLU A 94 5.22 -4.67 25.89
N ARG A 95 4.39 -5.07 24.91
CA ARG A 95 4.18 -6.47 24.53
C ARG A 95 4.75 -6.83 23.18
N GLY A 96 4.83 -5.86 22.28
CA GLY A 96 5.24 -6.11 20.91
C GLY A 96 6.75 -6.10 20.72
N GLU A 97 7.17 -6.64 19.59
CA GLU A 97 8.55 -6.69 19.15
C GLU A 97 8.67 -6.11 17.75
N VAL A 98 9.86 -5.67 17.36
CA VAL A 98 10.11 -5.08 16.06
C VAL A 98 11.43 -5.58 15.47
N ALA A 99 11.47 -5.76 14.16
CA ALA A 99 12.68 -5.97 13.38
C ALA A 99 12.71 -4.98 12.22
N TYR A 100 13.90 -4.55 11.81
CA TYR A 100 14.08 -3.67 10.65
C TYR A 100 15.09 -4.31 9.70
N CYS A 101 14.67 -4.54 8.45
CA CYS A 101 15.43 -5.26 7.45
C CYS A 101 15.51 -4.46 6.15
N ALA A 102 16.68 -4.54 5.50
CA ALA A 102 16.85 -4.07 4.13
C ALA A 102 16.40 -5.16 3.14
N ALA A 103 15.69 -4.75 2.09
CA ALA A 103 15.24 -5.65 1.03
C ALA A 103 15.08 -4.91 -0.30
N PRO A 104 15.21 -5.60 -1.45
CA PRO A 104 15.07 -4.98 -2.77
C PRO A 104 13.64 -4.48 -3.01
N MET A 105 13.50 -3.41 -3.77
CA MET A 105 12.19 -2.77 -4.02
C MET A 105 11.15 -3.73 -4.61
N GLU A 106 11.55 -4.63 -5.50
CA GLU A 106 10.65 -5.64 -6.08
C GLU A 106 10.08 -6.57 -4.99
N GLN A 107 10.92 -7.01 -4.04
CA GLN A 107 10.47 -7.80 -2.90
C GLN A 107 9.47 -7.01 -2.03
N LEU A 108 9.77 -5.75 -1.72
CA LEU A 108 8.88 -4.90 -0.93
C LEU A 108 7.53 -4.70 -1.63
N ALA A 109 7.56 -4.54 -2.95
CA ALA A 109 6.36 -4.42 -3.76
C ALA A 109 5.51 -5.71 -3.67
N TRP A 110 6.12 -6.89 -3.69
CA TRP A 110 5.39 -8.16 -3.53
C TRP A 110 4.85 -8.37 -2.12
N MET A 111 5.61 -8.01 -1.08
CA MET A 111 5.14 -8.06 0.31
C MET A 111 3.93 -7.15 0.51
N TYR A 112 3.97 -5.93 -0.02
CA TYR A 112 2.84 -5.01 0.00
C TYR A 112 1.65 -5.56 -0.79
N HIS A 113 1.90 -6.02 -2.02
CA HIS A 113 0.84 -6.47 -2.92
C HIS A 113 0.13 -7.71 -2.39
N SER A 114 0.85 -8.59 -1.69
CA SER A 114 0.24 -9.74 -1.03
C SER A 114 -0.84 -9.30 -0.03
N CYS A 115 -0.81 -8.08 0.51
CA CYS A 115 -1.85 -7.50 1.36
C CYS A 115 -2.83 -6.57 0.64
N ALA A 116 -2.48 -6.07 -0.55
CA ALA A 116 -3.24 -5.04 -1.27
C ALA A 116 -4.29 -5.61 -2.23
N VAL A 117 -4.17 -6.88 -2.63
CA VAL A 117 -5.11 -7.52 -3.55
C VAL A 117 -5.68 -8.82 -2.97
N PRO A 118 -6.84 -9.29 -3.47
CA PRO A 118 -7.31 -10.62 -3.18
C PRO A 118 -6.27 -11.67 -3.59
N VAL A 119 -5.76 -12.42 -2.62
CA VAL A 119 -4.83 -13.53 -2.86
C VAL A 119 -5.62 -14.81 -3.14
N GLN A 120 -5.08 -15.67 -4.00
CA GLN A 120 -5.68 -16.96 -4.35
C GLN A 120 -4.99 -18.08 -3.57
N PRO A 121 -5.62 -18.68 -2.56
CA PRO A 121 -5.04 -19.80 -1.83
C PRO A 121 -4.87 -21.01 -2.75
N ARG A 122 -3.74 -21.72 -2.60
CA ARG A 122 -3.52 -23.01 -3.25
C ARG A 122 -3.70 -24.13 -2.24
N VAL A 123 -4.51 -25.11 -2.61
CA VAL A 123 -4.70 -26.32 -1.81
C VAL A 123 -3.43 -27.17 -1.97
N LEU A 124 -2.85 -27.57 -0.85
CA LEU A 124 -1.69 -28.44 -0.81
C LEU A 124 -2.13 -29.86 -0.48
N ASP A 125 -1.55 -30.83 -1.18
CA ASP A 125 -1.63 -32.22 -0.78
C ASP A 125 -0.79 -32.42 0.49
N PRO A 126 -1.38 -32.86 1.62
CA PRO A 126 -0.63 -33.08 2.86
C PRO A 126 0.44 -34.17 2.75
N ASP A 127 0.27 -35.14 1.85
CA ASP A 127 1.21 -36.25 1.65
C ASP A 127 2.29 -35.92 0.62
N GLN A 128 1.99 -35.00 -0.31
CA GLN A 128 2.92 -34.52 -1.33
C GLN A 128 2.87 -32.98 -1.50
N PRO A 129 3.25 -32.21 -0.48
CA PRO A 129 3.05 -30.76 -0.50
C PRO A 129 3.84 -30.04 -1.60
N GLY A 130 4.88 -30.65 -2.16
CA GLY A 130 5.63 -30.12 -3.32
C GLY A 130 4.96 -30.35 -4.68
N ALA A 131 3.90 -31.18 -4.76
CA ALA A 131 3.24 -31.53 -6.02
C ALA A 131 2.50 -30.35 -6.70
N PHE A 132 2.33 -29.22 -6.01
CA PHE A 132 1.71 -28.03 -6.59
C PHE A 132 2.58 -27.35 -7.66
N PHE A 133 3.92 -27.48 -7.64
CA PHE A 133 4.77 -26.85 -8.65
C PHE A 133 4.51 -27.38 -10.08
N PRO A 134 4.39 -28.70 -10.31
CA PRO A 134 3.88 -29.23 -11.58
C PRO A 134 2.53 -28.66 -12.00
N VAL A 135 1.60 -28.44 -11.06
CA VAL A 135 0.28 -27.85 -11.34
C VAL A 135 0.42 -26.41 -11.82
N LEU A 136 1.26 -25.60 -11.19
CA LEU A 136 1.55 -24.22 -11.65
C LEU A 136 2.08 -24.18 -13.08
N LYS A 137 2.91 -25.17 -13.45
CA LYS A 137 3.43 -25.32 -14.81
C LYS A 137 2.34 -25.70 -15.81
N GLN A 138 1.48 -26.66 -15.47
CA GLN A 138 0.37 -27.10 -16.32
C GLN A 138 -0.65 -25.98 -16.56
N GLU A 139 -0.96 -25.20 -15.53
CA GLU A 139 -1.85 -24.04 -15.59
C GLU A 139 -1.21 -22.81 -16.25
N GLN A 140 0.10 -22.86 -16.57
CA GLN A 140 0.86 -21.73 -17.10
C GLN A 140 0.72 -20.46 -16.24
N VAL A 141 0.77 -20.62 -14.91
CA VAL A 141 0.58 -19.49 -13.98
C VAL A 141 1.62 -18.41 -14.23
N THR A 142 1.15 -17.16 -14.38
CA THR A 142 1.96 -15.95 -14.32
C THR A 142 1.60 -15.18 -13.06
N GLY A 143 2.58 -14.94 -12.19
CA GLY A 143 2.33 -14.32 -10.89
C GLY A 143 3.43 -14.54 -9.88
N VAL A 144 3.16 -14.12 -8.65
CA VAL A 144 4.00 -14.37 -7.49
C VAL A 144 3.30 -15.38 -6.59
N VAL A 145 4.04 -16.42 -6.23
CA VAL A 145 3.68 -17.40 -5.21
C VAL A 145 4.32 -16.96 -3.90
N GLU A 146 3.52 -16.70 -2.88
CA GLU A 146 4.00 -16.58 -1.50
C GLU A 146 3.84 -17.95 -0.83
N LEU A 147 4.98 -18.55 -0.47
CA LEU A 147 5.08 -19.79 0.26
C LEU A 147 5.51 -19.47 1.69
N ILE A 148 4.74 -19.92 2.66
CA ILE A 148 5.11 -19.86 4.07
C ILE A 148 5.30 -21.28 4.57
N SER A 149 6.50 -21.59 5.08
CA SER A 149 6.82 -22.87 5.72
C SER A 149 7.40 -22.63 7.11
N ALA A 150 6.73 -23.15 8.14
CA ALA A 150 7.13 -22.97 9.55
C ALA A 150 7.45 -21.50 9.91
N GLY A 151 6.59 -20.58 9.46
CA GLY A 151 6.74 -19.13 9.66
C GLY A 151 7.73 -18.44 8.71
N ARG A 152 8.50 -19.17 7.90
CA ARG A 152 9.46 -18.59 6.95
C ARG A 152 8.76 -18.30 5.63
N VAL A 153 8.76 -17.02 5.23
CA VAL A 153 8.11 -16.57 4.01
C VAL A 153 9.10 -16.60 2.84
N SER A 154 8.67 -17.07 1.68
CA SER A 154 9.40 -17.01 0.41
C SER A 154 8.47 -16.54 -0.70
N TYR A 155 8.99 -15.73 -1.61
CA TYR A 155 8.28 -15.25 -2.79
C TYR A 155 8.93 -15.83 -4.04
N LEU A 156 8.12 -16.46 -4.90
CA LEU A 156 8.59 -17.04 -6.15
C LEU A 156 7.81 -16.44 -7.32
N ARG A 157 8.51 -15.89 -8.30
CA ARG A 157 7.92 -15.36 -9.53
C ARG A 157 7.84 -16.45 -10.58
N PHE A 158 6.66 -16.59 -11.17
CA PHE A 158 6.40 -17.45 -12.31
C PHE A 158 5.96 -16.62 -13.52
N ASP A 159 6.41 -17.04 -14.70
CA ASP A 159 6.00 -16.51 -15.99
C ASP A 159 5.65 -17.68 -16.91
N ALA A 160 4.39 -17.77 -17.33
CA ALA A 160 3.84 -18.87 -18.12
C ALA A 160 4.18 -20.25 -17.53
N GLY A 161 4.06 -20.39 -16.20
CA GLY A 161 4.34 -21.62 -15.47
C GLY A 161 5.83 -21.95 -15.30
N ARG A 162 6.74 -21.05 -15.69
CA ARG A 162 8.20 -21.20 -15.52
C ARG A 162 8.68 -20.33 -14.37
N PHE A 163 9.56 -20.87 -13.54
CA PHE A 163 10.21 -20.10 -12.48
C PHE A 163 11.14 -19.04 -13.09
N ALA A 164 10.93 -17.78 -12.71
CA ALA A 164 11.67 -16.63 -13.20
C ALA A 164 12.66 -16.06 -12.16
N GLY A 165 12.40 -16.27 -10.87
CA GLY A 165 13.22 -15.74 -9.78
C GLY A 165 12.46 -15.72 -8.46
N GLY A 166 13.10 -15.30 -7.37
CA GLY A 166 12.43 -15.24 -6.07
C GLY A 166 13.28 -14.68 -4.94
N TYR A 167 12.62 -14.38 -3.83
CA TYR A 167 13.22 -13.92 -2.59
C TYR A 167 12.89 -14.92 -1.49
N PHE A 168 13.92 -15.40 -0.78
CA PHE A 168 13.81 -16.55 0.11
C PHE A 168 14.30 -16.19 1.50
N CYS A 169 13.52 -16.54 2.53
CA CYS A 169 13.94 -16.34 3.92
C CYS A 169 15.03 -17.35 4.28
N ASP A 170 16.19 -16.84 4.71
CA ASP A 170 17.36 -17.60 5.17
C ASP A 170 17.88 -18.67 4.18
N LYS A 171 17.74 -18.47 2.86
CA LYS A 171 18.37 -19.35 1.86
C LYS A 171 19.88 -19.09 1.81
N PRO A 172 20.74 -20.10 2.04
CA PRO A 172 22.18 -19.97 1.82
C PRO A 172 22.50 -19.65 0.36
N GLU A 173 23.50 -18.80 0.10
CA GLU A 173 23.85 -18.37 -1.26
C GLU A 173 24.30 -19.54 -2.15
N ASP A 174 25.00 -20.50 -1.57
CA ASP A 174 25.57 -21.69 -2.22
C ASP A 174 24.55 -22.81 -2.50
N VAL A 175 23.33 -22.71 -1.97
CA VAL A 175 22.27 -23.71 -2.17
C VAL A 175 21.37 -23.33 -3.34
N ALA A 176 21.24 -24.24 -4.31
CA ALA A 176 20.30 -24.11 -5.43
C ALA A 176 18.85 -23.98 -4.94
N VAL A 177 18.06 -23.12 -5.59
CA VAL A 177 16.67 -22.82 -5.20
C VAL A 177 15.81 -24.08 -5.10
N ALA A 178 15.89 -24.99 -6.08
CA ALA A 178 15.11 -26.23 -6.07
C ALA A 178 15.38 -27.07 -4.81
N LYS A 179 16.67 -27.27 -4.48
CA LYS A 179 17.09 -28.01 -3.29
C LYS A 179 16.67 -27.30 -2.00
N PHE A 180 16.75 -25.97 -1.95
CA PHE A 180 16.26 -25.21 -0.80
C PHE A 180 14.76 -25.40 -0.60
N LEU A 181 13.97 -25.30 -1.67
CA LEU A 181 12.52 -25.48 -1.62
C LEU A 181 12.13 -26.89 -1.21
N GLU A 182 12.80 -27.92 -1.73
CA GLU A 182 12.57 -29.32 -1.35
C GLU A 182 12.65 -29.52 0.17
N VAL A 183 13.64 -28.90 0.83
CA VAL A 183 13.82 -28.98 2.29
C VAL A 183 12.66 -28.30 3.04
N GLN A 184 12.03 -27.27 2.49
CA GLN A 184 10.87 -26.59 3.12
C GLN A 184 9.63 -27.49 3.23
N PHE A 185 9.62 -28.62 2.52
CA PHE A 185 8.52 -29.60 2.53
C PHE A 185 8.86 -30.88 3.29
N GLN A 186 10.08 -31.02 3.81
CA GLN A 186 10.50 -32.21 4.53
C GLN A 186 9.91 -32.24 5.94
N ARG A 187 9.66 -33.46 6.44
CA ARG A 187 9.20 -33.66 7.81
C ARG A 187 10.28 -33.21 8.80
N GLY A 188 9.85 -32.56 9.87
CA GLY A 188 10.72 -32.20 10.99
C GLY A 188 11.22 -33.42 11.75
N ALA A 189 12.06 -33.18 12.75
CA ALA A 189 12.58 -34.24 13.64
C ALA A 189 11.47 -34.97 14.43
N ASP A 190 10.30 -34.35 14.58
CA ASP A 190 9.10 -34.92 15.18
C ASP A 190 8.26 -35.78 14.20
N GLY A 191 8.74 -35.95 12.96
CA GLY A 191 8.08 -36.74 11.92
C GLY A 191 6.86 -36.07 11.28
N ARG A 192 6.59 -34.79 11.59
CA ARG A 192 5.46 -34.03 11.05
C ARG A 192 5.88 -33.10 9.91
N PHE A 193 4.97 -32.86 8.98
CA PHE A 193 5.18 -31.81 7.98
C PHE A 193 5.10 -30.42 8.63
N PRO A 194 5.88 -29.45 8.13
CA PRO A 194 5.80 -28.08 8.61
C PRO A 194 4.41 -27.49 8.36
N ALA A 195 4.04 -26.47 9.15
CA ALA A 195 2.86 -25.67 8.83
C ALA A 195 3.11 -24.92 7.52
N LEU A 196 2.29 -25.21 6.51
CA LEU A 196 2.43 -24.67 5.15
C LEU A 196 1.24 -23.79 4.78
N SER A 197 1.53 -22.72 4.04
CA SER A 197 0.52 -21.93 3.34
C SER A 197 1.08 -21.47 2.00
N VAL A 198 0.27 -21.57 0.95
CA VAL A 198 0.63 -21.09 -0.38
C VAL A 198 -0.50 -20.22 -0.91
N VAL A 199 -0.15 -19.03 -1.36
CA VAL A 199 -1.06 -18.14 -2.06
C VAL A 199 -0.42 -17.62 -3.35
N VAL A 200 -1.26 -17.26 -4.31
CA VAL A 200 -0.84 -16.67 -5.59
C VAL A 200 -1.49 -15.31 -5.76
N PHE A 201 -0.72 -14.35 -6.25
CA PHE A 201 -1.20 -13.01 -6.60
C PHE A 201 -0.46 -12.45 -7.82
N PRO A 202 -1.01 -11.45 -8.52
CA PRO A 202 -0.34 -10.80 -9.66
C PRO A 202 1.01 -10.20 -9.28
N PRO A 203 2.00 -10.19 -10.18
CA PRO A 203 3.27 -9.54 -9.90
C PRO A 203 3.12 -8.03 -10.01
N VAL A 204 3.81 -7.29 -9.14
CA VAL A 204 3.94 -5.83 -9.25
C VAL A 204 5.42 -5.46 -9.17
N ALA A 205 5.84 -4.49 -9.98
CA ALA A 205 7.23 -4.04 -10.01
C ALA A 205 7.49 -2.89 -9.01
N GLU A 206 6.45 -2.11 -8.70
CA GLU A 206 6.58 -0.88 -7.91
C GLU A 206 5.77 -0.94 -6.62
N LEU A 207 6.42 -0.52 -5.54
CA LEU A 207 5.77 -0.29 -4.26
C LEU A 207 5.09 1.10 -4.30
N PRO A 208 3.75 1.20 -4.23
CA PRO A 208 3.07 2.49 -4.25
C PRO A 208 3.35 3.28 -2.97
N ALA A 209 3.42 4.61 -3.11
CA ALA A 209 3.57 5.52 -1.99
C ALA A 209 2.21 6.08 -1.56
N GLN A 210 1.92 6.04 -0.26
CA GLN A 210 0.80 6.71 0.34
C GLN A 210 1.02 8.23 0.27
N ALA A 211 -0.02 8.97 -0.10
CA ALA A 211 -0.04 10.42 -0.09
C ALA A 211 0.21 10.94 1.33
N PRO A 212 1.16 11.87 1.54
CA PRO A 212 1.35 12.52 2.82
C PRO A 212 0.09 13.26 3.27
N ASN A 213 -0.18 13.33 4.58
CA ASN A 213 -1.33 14.05 5.13
C ASN A 213 -1.38 15.53 4.69
N ALA A 214 -0.22 16.18 4.54
CA ALA A 214 -0.14 17.53 4.01
C ALA A 214 -0.70 17.63 2.58
N LEU A 215 -0.39 16.64 1.73
CA LEU A 215 -0.92 16.57 0.36
C LEU A 215 -2.42 16.25 0.34
N ILE A 216 -2.91 15.39 1.24
CA ILE A 216 -4.36 15.14 1.36
C ILE A 216 -5.09 16.44 1.74
N ASN A 217 -4.57 17.19 2.71
CA ASN A 217 -5.15 18.46 3.16
C ASN A 217 -5.10 19.55 2.07
N THR A 218 -3.94 19.72 1.45
CA THR A 218 -3.76 19.99 0.00
C THR A 218 -5.02 20.02 -0.86
N TYR A 219 -5.34 18.83 -1.35
CA TYR A 219 -6.44 18.57 -2.27
C TYR A 219 -7.82 18.76 -1.64
N ARG A 220 -7.99 18.54 -0.33
CA ARG A 220 -9.24 18.85 0.38
C ARG A 220 -9.55 20.34 0.36
N GLU A 221 -8.54 21.17 0.60
CA GLU A 221 -8.69 22.61 0.54
C GLU A 221 -9.07 23.06 -0.87
N LEU A 222 -8.37 22.55 -1.89
CA LEU A 222 -8.67 22.82 -3.30
C LEU A 222 -10.09 22.41 -3.69
N TYR A 223 -10.53 21.20 -3.30
CA TYR A 223 -11.90 20.73 -3.50
C TYR A 223 -12.90 21.79 -3.01
N TRP A 224 -12.75 22.24 -1.76
CA TRP A 224 -13.69 23.19 -1.19
C TRP A 224 -13.54 24.60 -1.74
N ARG A 225 -12.34 25.04 -2.14
CA ARG A 225 -12.16 26.33 -2.84
C ARG A 225 -12.91 26.35 -4.17
N ILE A 226 -12.91 25.25 -4.92
CA ILE A 226 -13.72 25.14 -6.14
C ILE A 226 -15.21 25.26 -5.81
N VAL A 227 -15.68 24.60 -4.74
CA VAL A 227 -17.07 24.75 -4.29
C VAL A 227 -17.40 26.19 -3.91
N ASP A 228 -16.51 26.88 -3.20
CA ASP A 228 -16.71 28.29 -2.81
C ASP A 228 -16.79 29.23 -4.02
N GLU A 229 -15.95 29.02 -5.04
CA GLU A 229 -16.01 29.81 -6.28
C GLU A 229 -17.29 29.52 -7.07
N VAL A 230 -17.78 28.27 -7.10
CA VAL A 230 -19.10 27.95 -7.68
C VAL A 230 -20.23 28.62 -6.89
N GLU A 231 -20.13 28.69 -5.57
CA GLU A 231 -21.14 29.31 -4.70
C GLU A 231 -21.30 30.81 -4.96
N LYS A 232 -20.24 31.51 -5.37
CA LYS A 232 -20.32 32.93 -5.76
C LYS A 232 -21.18 33.13 -7.00
N GLU A 233 -21.14 32.19 -7.94
CA GLU A 233 -21.89 32.23 -9.20
C GLU A 233 -23.30 31.63 -9.05
N PHE A 234 -23.47 30.64 -8.15
CA PHE A 234 -24.74 29.96 -7.87
C PHE A 234 -25.02 29.85 -6.35
N PRO A 235 -25.41 30.95 -5.68
CA PRO A 235 -25.63 30.95 -4.24
C PRO A 235 -26.70 29.96 -3.79
N GLY A 236 -26.40 29.20 -2.74
CA GLY A 236 -27.24 28.18 -2.12
C GLY A 236 -27.22 26.81 -2.81
N GLU A 237 -26.56 26.68 -3.97
CA GLU A 237 -26.61 25.44 -4.76
C GLU A 237 -25.28 24.68 -4.84
N ALA A 238 -24.14 25.34 -4.66
CA ALA A 238 -22.84 24.75 -4.99
C ALA A 238 -22.55 23.49 -4.19
N ARG A 239 -22.79 23.53 -2.87
CA ARG A 239 -22.56 22.37 -1.99
C ARG A 239 -23.38 21.15 -2.39
N ARG A 240 -24.67 21.34 -2.70
CA ARG A 240 -25.56 20.26 -3.13
C ARG A 240 -25.11 19.67 -4.47
N ARG A 241 -24.69 20.51 -5.42
CA ARG A 241 -24.16 20.09 -6.72
C ARG A 241 -22.86 19.30 -6.55
N ALA A 242 -21.91 19.83 -5.79
CA ALA A 242 -20.64 19.19 -5.44
C ALA A 242 -20.83 17.79 -4.82
N GLN A 243 -21.74 17.67 -3.85
CA GLN A 243 -22.06 16.40 -3.20
C GLN A 243 -22.74 15.41 -4.16
N LYS A 244 -23.63 15.89 -5.04
CA LYS A 244 -24.28 15.04 -6.04
C LYS A 244 -23.26 14.45 -7.02
N VAL A 245 -22.32 15.27 -7.52
CA VAL A 245 -21.24 14.79 -8.40
C VAL A 245 -20.36 13.80 -7.65
N CYS A 246 -19.93 14.14 -6.43
CA CYS A 246 -19.12 13.24 -5.59
C CYS A 246 -19.79 11.88 -5.40
N ALA A 247 -21.08 11.85 -5.06
CA ALA A 247 -21.84 10.60 -4.89
C ALA A 247 -21.94 9.80 -6.19
N GLY A 248 -21.98 10.46 -7.35
CA GLY A 248 -22.03 9.83 -8.66
C GLY A 248 -20.74 9.10 -9.07
N ILE A 249 -19.58 9.53 -8.57
CA ILE A 249 -18.28 9.03 -9.06
C ILE A 249 -17.34 8.49 -7.97
N VAL A 250 -17.73 8.54 -6.69
CA VAL A 250 -16.91 8.00 -5.57
C VAL A 250 -16.62 6.50 -5.70
N GLY A 251 -17.48 5.74 -6.40
CA GLY A 251 -17.24 4.33 -6.70
C GLY A 251 -16.03 4.11 -7.61
N THR A 252 -15.76 5.06 -8.52
CA THR A 252 -14.59 5.06 -9.41
C THR A 252 -13.39 5.72 -8.73
N HIS A 253 -13.62 6.84 -8.02
CA HIS A 253 -12.58 7.61 -7.35
C HIS A 253 -12.77 7.60 -5.83
N LYS A 254 -12.25 6.56 -5.18
CA LYS A 254 -12.34 6.41 -3.71
C LYS A 254 -11.71 7.57 -2.95
N ALA A 255 -10.71 8.24 -3.52
CA ALA A 255 -10.08 9.43 -2.94
C ALA A 255 -11.09 10.56 -2.65
N LEU A 256 -12.22 10.64 -3.38
CA LEU A 256 -13.25 11.65 -3.10
C LEU A 256 -13.89 11.48 -1.71
N ALA A 257 -13.86 10.28 -1.14
CA ALA A 257 -14.37 10.03 0.21
C ALA A 257 -13.59 10.82 1.27
N VAL A 258 -12.29 11.08 1.06
CA VAL A 258 -11.48 11.95 1.94
C VAL A 258 -11.54 13.41 1.51
N LEU A 259 -11.60 13.69 0.20
CA LEU A 259 -11.63 15.06 -0.33
C LEU A 259 -12.91 15.83 0.07
N SER A 260 -14.06 15.15 0.00
CA SER A 260 -15.39 15.74 0.24
C SER A 260 -15.78 15.88 1.71
N VAL A 261 -14.91 15.47 2.65
CA VAL A 261 -15.15 15.59 4.09
C VAL A 261 -15.32 17.08 4.45
N PRO A 262 -16.40 17.45 5.17
CA PRO A 262 -16.67 18.83 5.55
C PRO A 262 -15.47 19.53 6.22
N ARG A 263 -15.29 20.83 5.93
CA ARG A 263 -14.31 21.67 6.62
C ARG A 263 -14.56 21.65 8.14
N GLY A 264 -13.49 21.60 8.92
CA GLY A 264 -13.53 21.54 10.38
C GLY A 264 -13.81 20.14 10.96
N ALA A 265 -14.20 19.16 10.14
CA ALA A 265 -14.24 17.76 10.57
C ALA A 265 -12.84 17.15 10.55
N GLU A 266 -12.62 16.16 11.42
CA GLU A 266 -11.40 15.36 11.44
C GLU A 266 -11.21 14.68 10.09
N THR A 267 -9.99 14.72 9.57
CA THR A 267 -9.66 14.08 8.29
C THR A 267 -9.58 12.58 8.53
N PRO A 268 -10.39 11.76 7.83
CA PRO A 268 -10.29 10.32 7.99
C PRO A 268 -8.93 9.85 7.46
N ASP A 269 -8.34 8.91 8.19
CA ASP A 269 -7.17 8.19 7.72
C ASP A 269 -7.55 7.40 6.45
N ALA A 270 -6.78 7.59 5.38
CA ALA A 270 -7.06 6.96 4.10
C ALA A 270 -5.77 6.48 3.43
N VAL A 271 -5.83 5.27 2.88
CA VAL A 271 -4.79 4.73 1.99
C VAL A 271 -5.11 5.23 0.59
N VAL A 272 -4.44 6.31 0.19
CA VAL A 272 -4.62 6.97 -1.11
C VAL A 272 -3.24 7.36 -1.65
N GLN A 273 -3.03 7.21 -2.95
CA GLN A 273 -1.81 7.63 -3.65
C GLN A 273 -1.91 9.08 -4.15
N PRO A 274 -0.79 9.81 -4.30
CA PRO A 274 -0.79 11.17 -4.83
C PRO A 274 -1.54 11.32 -6.16
N GLU A 275 -1.38 10.36 -7.07
CA GLU A 275 -1.99 10.36 -8.40
C GLU A 275 -3.51 10.17 -8.32
N GLU A 276 -3.98 9.37 -7.36
CA GLU A 276 -5.41 9.17 -7.11
C GLU A 276 -6.09 10.44 -6.62
N LEU A 277 -5.40 11.27 -5.82
CA LEU A 277 -5.92 12.59 -5.40
C LEU A 277 -6.07 13.53 -6.60
N SER A 278 -5.05 13.58 -7.48
CA SER A 278 -5.05 14.43 -8.67
C SER A 278 -6.14 14.04 -9.65
N SER A 279 -6.20 12.76 -10.02
CA SER A 279 -7.22 12.23 -10.94
C SER A 279 -8.63 12.40 -10.38
N ALA A 280 -8.85 12.10 -9.10
CA ALA A 280 -10.15 12.27 -8.47
C ALA A 280 -10.62 13.73 -8.47
N LEU A 281 -9.75 14.67 -8.10
CA LEU A 281 -10.10 16.09 -8.11
C LEU A 281 -10.36 16.59 -9.54
N MET A 282 -9.56 16.15 -10.52
CA MET A 282 -9.71 16.51 -11.93
C MET A 282 -11.07 16.06 -12.48
N ASP A 283 -11.40 14.77 -12.39
CA ASP A 283 -12.65 14.23 -12.94
C ASP A 283 -13.88 14.78 -12.21
N TRP A 284 -13.78 14.97 -10.89
CA TRP A 284 -14.83 15.65 -10.13
C TRP A 284 -15.01 17.11 -10.55
N SER A 285 -13.91 17.86 -10.77
CA SER A 285 -13.95 19.25 -11.22
C SER A 285 -14.55 19.36 -12.62
N LEU A 286 -14.19 18.44 -13.51
CA LEU A 286 -14.76 18.35 -14.85
C LEU A 286 -16.29 18.23 -14.78
N GLN A 287 -16.80 17.22 -14.08
CA GLN A 287 -18.25 16.98 -14.02
C GLN A 287 -19.02 18.10 -13.32
N LEU A 288 -18.45 18.67 -12.26
CA LEU A 288 -19.06 19.81 -11.58
C LEU A 288 -19.14 21.03 -12.49
N LEU A 289 -18.03 21.35 -13.16
CA LEU A 289 -17.90 22.58 -13.94
C LEU A 289 -18.52 22.46 -15.34
N GLU A 290 -18.66 21.27 -15.91
CA GLU A 290 -19.48 21.05 -17.12
C GLU A 290 -20.93 21.47 -16.86
N GLY A 291 -21.48 21.09 -15.70
CA GLY A 291 -22.82 21.51 -15.29
C GLY A 291 -22.94 23.03 -15.14
N VAL A 292 -21.89 23.69 -14.64
CA VAL A 292 -21.81 25.15 -14.54
C VAL A 292 -21.73 25.80 -15.93
N GLU A 293 -20.86 25.28 -16.80
CA GLU A 293 -20.59 25.82 -18.13
C GLU A 293 -21.82 25.72 -19.04
N ILE A 294 -22.63 24.66 -18.92
CA ILE A 294 -23.92 24.53 -19.64
C ILE A 294 -24.89 25.65 -19.25
N MET A 295 -24.91 26.04 -17.98
CA MET A 295 -25.81 27.09 -17.49
C MET A 295 -25.26 28.50 -17.75
N MET A 296 -23.93 28.68 -17.65
CA MET A 296 -23.27 29.96 -17.80
C MET A 296 -21.89 29.79 -18.46
N PRO A 297 -21.83 29.86 -19.80
CA PRO A 297 -20.59 29.69 -20.55
C PRO A 297 -19.47 30.68 -20.18
N GLY A 298 -18.23 30.21 -20.16
CA GLY A 298 -17.03 30.96 -19.80
C GLY A 298 -16.80 31.07 -18.29
N THR A 299 -17.60 30.40 -17.47
CA THR A 299 -17.52 30.48 -16.00
C THR A 299 -16.57 29.43 -15.43
N ALA A 300 -16.56 28.22 -15.99
CA ALA A 300 -15.65 27.15 -15.58
C ALA A 300 -14.16 27.57 -15.57
N PRO A 301 -13.60 28.16 -16.64
CA PRO A 301 -12.20 28.62 -16.62
C PRO A 301 -11.91 29.71 -15.58
N LYS A 302 -12.89 30.59 -15.27
CA LYS A 302 -12.73 31.62 -14.23
C LYS A 302 -12.66 31.01 -12.84
N ILE A 303 -13.58 30.08 -12.55
CA ILE A 303 -13.61 29.33 -11.29
C ILE A 303 -12.30 28.58 -11.10
N LEU A 304 -11.83 27.86 -12.12
CA LEU A 304 -10.56 27.14 -12.06
C LEU A 304 -9.39 28.08 -11.81
N LYS A 305 -9.32 29.21 -12.51
CA LYS A 305 -8.27 30.20 -12.36
C LYS A 305 -8.19 30.71 -10.91
N GLU A 306 -9.31 31.12 -10.34
CA GLU A 306 -9.33 31.69 -8.98
C GLU A 306 -9.11 30.62 -7.90
N ALA A 307 -9.81 29.48 -7.97
CA ALA A 307 -9.72 28.44 -6.95
C ALA A 307 -8.33 27.79 -6.86
N THR A 308 -7.62 27.70 -8.00
CA THR A 308 -6.36 26.94 -8.10
C THR A 308 -5.11 27.81 -8.17
N LYS A 309 -5.24 29.15 -8.17
CA LYS A 309 -4.14 30.12 -8.36
C LYS A 309 -2.92 29.85 -7.48
N GLU A 310 -3.12 29.58 -6.21
CA GLU A 310 -2.05 29.39 -5.22
C GLU A 310 -1.31 28.05 -5.39
N HIS A 311 -1.96 27.06 -6.00
CA HIS A 311 -1.41 25.71 -6.19
C HIS A 311 -1.17 25.35 -7.65
N ARG A 312 -1.20 26.34 -8.55
CA ARG A 312 -1.16 26.15 -10.01
C ARG A 312 0.02 25.28 -10.47
N TYR A 313 1.21 25.48 -9.92
CA TYR A 313 2.40 24.75 -10.34
C TYR A 313 2.34 23.27 -9.93
N VAL A 314 1.82 22.99 -8.73
CA VAL A 314 1.65 21.62 -8.23
C VAL A 314 0.62 20.90 -9.10
N LEU A 315 -0.53 21.53 -9.34
CA LEU A 315 -1.61 20.97 -10.17
C LEU A 315 -1.18 20.78 -11.63
N GLN A 316 -0.42 21.72 -12.20
CA GLN A 316 0.17 21.59 -13.53
C GLN A 316 1.09 20.37 -13.61
N SER A 317 1.98 20.22 -12.63
CA SER A 317 2.91 19.08 -12.59
C SER A 317 2.21 17.73 -12.39
N ALA A 318 1.07 17.74 -11.70
CA ALA A 318 0.24 16.56 -11.47
C ALA A 318 -0.76 16.27 -12.61
N GLY A 319 -0.66 16.99 -13.74
CA GLY A 319 -1.50 16.79 -14.92
C GLY A 319 -2.95 17.27 -14.80
N PHE A 320 -3.32 17.93 -13.71
CA PHE A 320 -4.71 18.33 -13.41
C PHE A 320 -5.38 19.12 -14.53
N TYR A 321 -4.71 20.14 -15.09
CA TYR A 321 -5.28 20.94 -16.17
C TYR A 321 -5.32 20.21 -17.51
N GLY A 322 -4.48 19.19 -17.71
CA GLY A 322 -4.38 18.48 -18.99
C GLY A 322 -5.60 17.62 -19.33
N GLY A 323 -6.37 17.20 -18.32
CA GLY A 323 -7.63 16.46 -18.51
C GLY A 323 -8.89 17.33 -18.53
N LEU A 324 -8.76 18.66 -18.45
CA LEU A 324 -9.89 19.58 -18.49
C LEU A 324 -10.02 20.22 -19.88
N PRO A 325 -11.24 20.42 -20.42
CA PRO A 325 -11.45 21.02 -21.74
C PRO A 325 -11.17 22.53 -21.77
N TRP A 326 -11.05 23.16 -20.60
CA TRP A 326 -10.88 24.60 -20.48
C TRP A 326 -9.41 25.00 -20.35
N GLN A 327 -8.97 25.93 -21.19
CA GLN A 327 -7.65 26.54 -21.08
C GLN A 327 -7.65 27.61 -19.97
N VAL A 328 -6.79 27.43 -18.96
CA VAL A 328 -6.63 28.39 -17.86
C VAL A 328 -5.40 29.26 -18.14
N ALA A 329 -5.63 30.54 -18.45
CA ALA A 329 -4.56 31.52 -18.66
C ALA A 329 -4.15 32.18 -17.34
N TRP A 330 -2.85 32.16 -17.03
CA TRP A 330 -2.27 32.64 -15.77
C TRP A 330 -1.75 34.06 -15.85
#